data_AF-A0A317C268-F1
#
_entry.id   AF-A0A317C268-F1
#
_cell.length_a   1.000
_cell.length_b   1.000
_cell.length_c   1.000
_cell.angle_alpha   90.00
_cell.angle_beta   90.00
_cell.angle_gamma   90.00
#
_symmetry.space_group_name_H-M   'P 1'
#
loop_
_entity.id
_entity.type
_entity.pdbx_description
1 polymer ?
#
loop_
_entity_poly.entity_id
_entity_poly.type
_entity_poly.pdbx_seq_one_letter_code
_entity_poly.pdbx_strand_id
1 'polypeptide(L)'
;MNIFGSPIMSFMKGKMLKHTPGMLTCLEFEQYIDKYITGKLDKSESRLFDRHVKVCRDCRNYINTYERTITQGKAVFEEKNLDEAVPDAVPSGLVDAVNAVKERNAQL
;
A
#
# COMPACT_ATOMS: atom_id res chain seq x y z
N MET A 1 -4.82 23.90 27.80
CA MET A 1 -5.73 22.73 27.70
C MET A 1 -5.80 22.28 26.25
N ASN A 2 -4.99 21.30 25.86
CA ASN A 2 -5.07 20.70 24.52
C ASN A 2 -5.99 19.47 24.58
N ILE A 3 -7.25 19.67 24.20
CA ILE A 3 -8.29 18.63 24.23
C ILE A 3 -8.10 17.62 23.07
N PHE A 4 -7.18 17.87 22.13
CA PHE A 4 -6.98 17.06 20.91
C PHE A 4 -6.18 15.76 21.07
N GLY A 5 -5.76 15.39 22.30
CA GLY A 5 -4.85 14.26 22.54
C GLY A 5 -5.41 13.08 23.34
N SER A 6 -6.71 13.04 23.67
CA SER A 6 -7.24 11.96 24.51
C SER A 6 -7.41 10.63 23.72
N PRO A 7 -6.88 9.48 24.21
CA PRO A 7 -7.06 8.17 23.61
C PRO A 7 -8.54 7.81 23.38
N ILE A 8 -9.39 8.27 24.30
CA ILE A 8 -10.84 8.04 24.31
C ILE A 8 -11.49 8.74 23.10
N MET A 9 -11.07 9.97 22.77
CA MET A 9 -11.61 10.71 21.63
C MET A 9 -11.12 10.20 20.27
N SER A 10 -9.96 9.55 20.23
CA SER A 10 -9.41 8.95 19.01
C SER A 10 -10.22 7.72 18.58
N PHE A 11 -10.64 6.91 19.55
CA PHE A 11 -11.50 5.76 19.35
C PHE A 11 -12.93 6.14 18.93
N MET A 12 -13.50 7.20 19.53
CA MET A 12 -14.85 7.67 19.21
C MET A 12 -14.97 8.19 17.77
N LYS A 13 -13.93 8.86 17.24
CA LYS A 13 -13.91 9.31 15.83
C LYS A 13 -13.90 8.14 14.84
N GLY A 14 -13.11 7.09 15.11
CA GLY A 14 -13.06 5.90 14.23
C GLY A 14 -14.41 5.19 14.11
N LYS A 15 -15.18 5.10 15.20
CA LYS A 15 -16.53 4.49 15.16
C LYS A 15 -17.60 5.36 14.51
N MET A 16 -17.52 6.69 14.67
CA MET A 16 -18.51 7.62 14.11
C MET A 16 -18.42 7.73 12.59
N LEU A 17 -17.22 7.56 12.03
CA LEU A 17 -16.93 7.69 10.60
C LEU A 17 -17.28 6.43 9.77
N LYS A 18 -17.59 5.31 10.43
CA LYS A 18 -17.97 4.04 9.78
C LYS A 18 -19.30 4.12 9.02
N HIS A 19 -20.14 5.10 9.32
CA HIS A 19 -21.49 5.23 8.76
C HIS A 19 -21.76 6.57 8.06
N THR A 20 -20.72 7.40 7.86
CA THR A 20 -20.85 8.62 7.06
C THR A 20 -20.79 8.31 5.56
N PRO A 21 -21.83 8.65 4.77
CA PRO A 21 -21.79 8.50 3.32
C PRO A 21 -20.60 9.25 2.71
N GLY A 22 -19.86 8.59 1.81
CA GLY A 22 -18.68 9.19 1.18
C GLY A 22 -17.41 9.18 2.04
N MET A 23 -17.37 8.35 3.10
CA MET A 23 -16.15 8.05 3.85
C MET A 23 -15.79 6.57 3.73
N LEU A 24 -14.54 6.33 3.40
CA LEU A 24 -13.96 5.01 3.28
C LEU A 24 -13.73 4.39 4.67
N THR A 25 -14.02 3.10 4.82
CA THR A 25 -13.76 2.33 6.05
C THR A 25 -12.30 1.87 6.10
N CYS A 26 -11.78 1.57 7.30
CA CYS A 26 -10.42 1.03 7.43
C CYS A 26 -10.25 -0.30 6.66
N LEU A 27 -11.31 -1.11 6.55
CA LEU A 27 -11.25 -2.37 5.80
C LEU A 27 -11.10 -2.12 4.30
N GLU A 28 -11.89 -1.20 3.74
CA GLU A 28 -11.73 -0.78 2.34
C GLU A 28 -10.37 -0.11 2.11
N PHE A 29 -9.82 0.58 3.11
CA PHE A 29 -8.47 1.16 3.05
C PHE A 29 -7.40 0.11 2.79
N GLU A 30 -7.42 -0.96 3.58
CA GLU A 30 -6.46 -2.07 3.47
C GLU A 30 -6.53 -2.77 2.10
N GLN A 31 -7.71 -2.86 1.48
CA GLN A 31 -7.88 -3.49 0.17
C GLN A 31 -7.21 -2.71 -0.97
N TYR A 32 -7.06 -1.39 -0.84
CA TYR A 32 -6.52 -0.55 -1.91
C TYR A 32 -5.26 0.23 -1.52
N ILE A 33 -4.65 -0.06 -0.37
CA ILE A 33 -3.45 0.62 0.10
C ILE A 33 -2.28 0.51 -0.89
N ASP A 34 -2.08 -0.66 -1.52
CA ASP A 34 -1.02 -0.83 -2.53
C ASP A 34 -1.20 0.14 -3.70
N LYS A 35 -2.44 0.28 -4.21
CA LYS A 35 -2.74 1.23 -5.28
C LYS A 35 -2.55 2.67 -4.84
N TYR A 36 -2.89 2.99 -3.60
CA TYR A 36 -2.69 4.33 -3.05
C TYR A 36 -1.20 4.69 -2.99
N ILE A 37 -0.36 3.81 -2.44
CA ILE A 37 1.08 4.03 -2.29
C ILE A 37 1.81 4.01 -3.64
N THR A 38 1.36 3.18 -4.58
CA THR A 38 1.94 3.10 -5.93
C THR A 38 1.40 4.17 -6.89
N GLY A 39 0.48 5.03 -6.44
CA GLY A 39 -0.11 6.09 -7.27
C GLY A 39 -1.02 5.60 -8.39
N LYS A 40 -1.59 4.39 -8.26
CA LYS A 40 -2.45 3.73 -9.25
C LYS A 40 -3.96 3.94 -9.02
N LEU A 41 -4.33 4.73 -8.01
CA LEU A 41 -5.71 5.15 -7.81
C LEU A 41 -6.09 6.27 -8.78
N ASP A 42 -7.36 6.31 -9.17
CA ASP A 42 -7.87 7.47 -9.91
C ASP A 42 -7.92 8.74 -9.02
N LYS A 43 -8.18 9.90 -9.64
CA LYS A 43 -8.19 11.18 -8.91
C LYS A 43 -9.29 11.26 -7.85
N SER A 44 -10.44 10.62 -8.05
CA SER A 44 -11.53 10.57 -7.07
C SER A 44 -11.14 9.73 -5.87
N GLU A 45 -10.65 8.52 -6.13
CA GLU A 45 -10.21 7.54 -5.14
C GLU A 45 -9.06 8.10 -4.30
N SER A 46 -8.04 8.66 -4.93
CA SER A 46 -6.90 9.29 -4.23
C SER A 46 -7.36 10.38 -3.26
N ARG A 47 -8.31 11.25 -3.66
CA ARG A 47 -8.86 12.29 -2.76
C ARG A 47 -9.64 11.72 -1.57
N LEU A 48 -10.34 10.60 -1.76
CA LEU A 48 -11.04 9.92 -0.67
C LEU A 48 -10.04 9.32 0.33
N PHE A 49 -8.98 8.69 -0.17
CA PHE A 49 -7.88 8.19 0.64
C PHE A 49 -7.17 9.31 1.41
N ASP A 50 -6.77 10.38 0.74
CA ASP A 50 -6.13 11.54 1.36
C ASP A 50 -6.98 12.11 2.51
N ARG A 51 -8.29 12.25 2.27
CA ARG A 51 -9.23 12.72 3.28
C ARG A 51 -9.25 11.76 4.48
N HIS A 52 -9.37 10.46 4.22
CA HIS A 52 -9.42 9.45 5.28
C HIS A 52 -8.14 9.47 6.13
N VAL A 53 -6.97 9.50 5.51
CA VAL A 53 -5.66 9.53 6.20
C VAL A 53 -5.46 10.81 7.03
N LYS A 54 -6.03 11.93 6.57
CA LYS A 54 -6.02 13.19 7.32
C LYS A 54 -6.88 13.12 8.59
N VAL A 55 -7.98 12.37 8.60
CA VAL A 55 -8.90 12.30 9.75
C VAL A 55 -8.68 11.09 10.65
N CYS A 56 -8.24 9.97 10.10
CA CYS A 56 -8.06 8.71 10.81
C CYS A 56 -6.59 8.51 11.20
N ARG A 57 -6.32 8.60 12.50
CA ARG A 57 -4.97 8.40 13.04
C ARG A 57 -4.45 6.99 12.78
N ASP A 58 -5.32 5.98 12.89
CA ASP A 58 -4.90 4.58 12.78
C ASP A 58 -4.47 4.25 11.34
N CYS A 59 -5.22 4.71 10.33
CA CYS A 59 -4.83 4.55 8.92
C CYS A 59 -3.56 5.35 8.57
N ARG A 60 -3.35 6.53 9.17
CA ARG A 60 -2.09 7.26 9.02
C ARG A 60 -0.90 6.50 9.59
N ASN A 61 -1.05 5.95 10.80
CA ASN A 61 -0.02 5.12 11.43
C ASN A 61 0.24 3.86 10.61
N TYR A 62 -0.80 3.27 10.03
CA TYR A 62 -0.71 2.10 9.17
C TYR A 62 0.12 2.39 7.91
N ILE A 63 -0.15 3.50 7.19
CA ILE A 63 0.69 3.92 6.04
C ILE A 63 2.15 4.08 6.45
N ASN A 64 2.42 4.84 7.50
CA ASN A 64 3.80 5.10 7.94
C ASN A 64 4.53 3.79 8.27
N THR A 65 3.82 2.81 8.86
CA THR A 65 4.39 1.49 9.18
C THR A 65 4.62 0.67 7.92
N TYR A 66 3.68 0.70 6.98
CA TYR A 66 3.76 0.00 5.71
C TYR A 66 4.94 0.50 4.88
N GLU A 67 5.07 1.83 4.71
CA GLU A 67 6.19 2.46 3.99
C GLU A 67 7.53 2.11 4.63
N ARG A 68 7.63 2.17 5.96
CA ARG A 68 8.85 1.76 6.69
C ARG A 68 9.19 0.30 6.46
N THR A 69 8.19 -0.58 6.47
CA THR A 69 8.40 -2.02 6.18
C THR A 69 8.95 -2.22 4.78
N ILE A 70 8.41 -1.52 3.77
CA ILE A 70 8.94 -1.57 2.41
C ILE A 70 10.38 -1.06 2.35
N THR A 71 10.66 0.09 2.95
CA THR A 71 12.02 0.68 2.96
C THR A 71 13.02 -0.27 3.62
N GLN A 72 12.66 -0.84 4.77
CA GLN A 72 13.52 -1.80 5.47
C GLN A 72 13.72 -3.08 4.65
N GLY A 73 12.67 -3.60 4.02
CA GLY A 73 12.77 -4.76 3.13
C GLY A 73 13.73 -4.49 1.97
N LYS A 74 13.63 -3.33 1.33
CA LYS A 74 14.56 -2.92 0.25
C LYS A 74 16.00 -2.78 0.73
N ALA A 75 16.21 -2.13 1.88
CA ALA A 75 17.54 -1.91 2.44
C ALA A 75 18.31 -3.23 2.66
N VAL A 76 17.64 -4.33 3.01
CA VAL A 76 18.29 -5.64 3.15
C VAL A 76 18.91 -6.14 1.83
N PHE A 77 18.26 -5.86 0.70
CA PHE A 77 18.79 -6.20 -0.63
C PHE A 77 19.83 -5.18 -1.12
N GLU A 78 19.85 -3.97 -0.58
CA GLU A 78 20.84 -2.93 -0.93
C GLU A 78 22.13 -3.04 -0.11
N GLU A 79 22.05 -3.46 1.17
CA GLU A 79 23.19 -3.46 2.11
C GLU A 79 24.04 -4.76 2.12
N LYS A 80 23.60 -5.86 1.47
CA LYS A 80 24.35 -7.13 1.48
C LYS A 80 24.34 -7.87 0.13
N ASN A 81 25.54 -8.02 -0.43
CA ASN A 81 25.93 -8.98 -1.47
C ASN A 81 25.21 -8.88 -2.82
N LEU A 82 25.49 -7.81 -3.56
CA LEU A 82 25.45 -7.83 -5.04
C LEU A 82 26.81 -8.28 -5.64
N ASP A 83 27.61 -9.01 -4.87
CA ASP A 83 28.88 -9.58 -5.37
C ASP A 83 28.63 -10.67 -6.42
N GLU A 84 27.41 -11.22 -6.45
CA GLU A 84 26.93 -12.01 -7.59
C GLU A 84 26.37 -11.05 -8.63
N ALA A 85 27.14 -10.84 -9.70
CA ALA A 85 26.74 -10.01 -10.82
C ALA A 85 25.39 -10.48 -11.36
N VAL A 86 24.43 -9.56 -11.44
CA VAL A 86 23.22 -9.79 -12.23
C VAL A 86 23.68 -10.15 -13.64
N PRO A 87 23.32 -11.32 -14.19
CA PRO A 87 23.76 -11.70 -15.53
C PRO A 87 23.36 -10.63 -16.55
N ASP A 88 24.29 -10.24 -17.41
CA ASP A 88 24.05 -9.24 -18.47
C ASP A 88 22.94 -9.66 -19.45
N ALA A 89 22.66 -10.98 -19.51
CA ALA A 89 21.60 -11.56 -20.31
C ALA A 89 20.56 -12.25 -19.43
N VAL A 90 19.28 -11.93 -19.68
CA VAL A 90 18.15 -12.65 -19.09
C VAL A 90 18.15 -14.10 -19.60
N PRO A 91 18.09 -15.12 -18.73
CA PRO A 91 18.05 -16.51 -19.15
C PRO A 91 16.86 -16.81 -20.07
N SER A 92 17.09 -17.43 -21.23
CA SER A 92 16.04 -17.71 -22.21
C SER A 92 14.90 -18.55 -21.64
N GLY A 93 15.20 -19.53 -20.79
CA GLY A 93 14.17 -20.35 -20.14
C GLY A 93 13.19 -19.55 -19.26
N LEU A 94 13.62 -18.40 -18.72
CA LEU A 94 12.72 -17.50 -17.98
C LEU A 94 11.77 -16.76 -18.93
N VAL A 95 12.29 -16.28 -20.06
CA VAL A 95 11.51 -15.62 -21.11
C VAL A 95 10.47 -16.60 -21.68
N ASP A 96 10.88 -17.82 -21.99
CA ASP A 96 10.01 -18.88 -22.50
C ASP A 96 8.91 -19.23 -21.50
N ALA A 97 9.25 -19.37 -20.21
CA ALA A 97 8.29 -19.63 -19.16
C ALA A 97 7.24 -18.50 -19.03
N VAL A 98 7.66 -17.24 -19.08
CA VAL A 98 6.73 -16.09 -19.02
C VAL A 98 5.83 -16.05 -20.26
N ASN A 99 6.37 -16.33 -21.45
CA ASN A 99 5.59 -16.34 -22.69
C ASN A 99 4.55 -17.48 -22.70
N ALA A 100 4.92 -18.68 -22.25
CA ALA A 100 3.97 -19.79 -22.14
C ALA A 100 2.79 -19.48 -21.20
N VAL A 101 3.02 -18.73 -20.12
CA VAL A 101 1.93 -18.27 -19.23
C VAL A 101 1.03 -17.25 -19.93
N LYS A 102 1.61 -16.29 -20.67
CA LYS A 102 0.84 -15.30 -21.43
C LYS A 102 -0.03 -15.95 -22.50
N GLU A 103 0.52 -16.91 -23.23
CA GLU A 103 -0.20 -17.66 -24.28
C GLU A 103 -1.37 -18.47 -23.69
N ARG A 104 -1.14 -19.17 -22.57
CA ARG A 104 -2.21 -19.89 -21.87
C ARG A 104 -3.32 -18.94 -21.40
N ASN A 105 -2.97 -17.77 -20.88
CA ASN A 105 -3.95 -16.81 -20.39
C ASN A 105 -4.72 -16.10 -21.53
N ALA A 106 -4.16 -16.04 -22.74
CA ALA A 106 -4.81 -15.45 -23.91
C ALA A 106 -5.82 -16.41 -24.60
N GLN A 107 -5.80 -17.69 -24.23
CA GLN A 107 -6.72 -18.72 -24.74
C GLN A 107 -7.95 -18.94 -23.82
N LEU A 108 -8.06 -18.14 -22.74
CA LEU A 108 -9.19 -18.09 -21.80
C LEU A 108 -10.04 -16.85 -22.07
#